data_AF-A0A401GSR8-F1
#
_entry.id   AF-A0A401GSR8-F1
#
_cell.length_a   1.000
_cell.length_b   1.000
_cell.length_c   1.000
_cell.angle_alpha   90.00
_cell.angle_beta   90.00
_cell.angle_gamma   90.00
#
_symmetry.space_group_name_H-M   'P 1'
#
loop_
_entity.id
_entity.type
_entity.pdbx_description
1 polymer ?
#
loop_
_entity_poly.entity_id
_entity_poly.type
_entity_poly.pdbx_seq_one_letter_code
_entity_poly.pdbx_strand_id
1 'polypeptide(L)'
;MATAPIARASVPPRSPRDPRSPSPPPSVPDPVPAPRHSPTPAPQSRAQSLAPTSTSDDADNEAEQPVTEPATEPATEPDAQSTIDIETFHQILDLDEDDTHDFSRGMAWAYFSQASTTFTEMDEAFSAKDLPKLSSLGHFLKGSSAALGVSKVQASCEQIQHYGQLRDEEHAIDLQPPAALALIGPLLSRVKSEYATAEAWLKKWYEDHGGLGEEDDA
;
A
#
# COMPACT_ATOMS: atom_id res chain seq x y z
N MET A 1 26.15 62.42 70.55
CA MET A 1 26.40 60.99 70.26
C MET A 1 26.72 60.89 68.78
N ALA A 2 27.86 60.31 68.41
CA ALA A 2 28.32 60.26 67.02
C ALA A 2 28.08 58.86 66.44
N THR A 3 27.38 58.79 65.30
CA THR A 3 27.08 57.52 64.62
C THR A 3 28.13 57.28 63.54
N ALA A 4 28.81 56.13 63.59
CA ALA A 4 29.89 55.79 62.66
C ALA A 4 29.36 55.43 61.25
N PRO A 5 30.13 55.72 60.18
CA PRO A 5 29.76 55.34 58.82
C PRO A 5 29.98 53.83 58.55
N ILE A 6 29.03 53.20 57.87
CA ILE A 6 29.10 51.80 57.46
C ILE A 6 30.02 51.65 56.23
N ALA A 7 30.93 50.69 56.26
CA ALA A 7 31.88 50.45 55.18
C ALA A 7 31.21 49.86 53.92
N ARG A 8 31.62 50.31 52.73
CA ARG A 8 31.21 49.72 51.44
C ARG A 8 31.93 48.38 51.26
N ALA A 9 31.18 47.31 51.01
CA ALA A 9 31.76 46.03 50.59
C ALA A 9 32.31 46.15 49.15
N SER A 10 33.55 45.71 48.96
CA SER A 10 34.19 45.67 47.64
C SER A 10 33.68 44.49 46.82
N VAL A 11 33.22 44.76 45.59
CA VAL A 11 32.86 43.72 44.62
C VAL A 11 34.15 43.13 44.01
N PRO A 12 34.36 41.80 44.02
CA PRO A 12 35.54 41.20 43.41
C PRO A 12 35.48 41.30 41.87
N PRO A 13 36.64 41.44 41.19
CA PRO A 13 36.67 41.47 39.73
C PRO A 13 36.24 40.12 39.15
N ARG A 14 35.49 40.16 38.05
CA ARG A 14 35.07 38.96 37.31
C ARG A 14 36.26 38.36 36.57
N SER A 15 36.55 37.08 36.80
CA SER A 15 37.56 36.33 36.05
C SER A 15 37.23 36.29 34.54
N PRO A 16 38.24 36.34 33.64
CA PRO A 16 38.02 36.15 32.22
C PRO A 16 37.46 34.75 31.93
N ARG A 17 36.57 34.64 30.94
CA ARG A 17 35.98 33.36 30.53
C ARG A 17 36.97 32.57 29.67
N ASP A 18 37.19 31.31 30.01
CA ASP A 18 37.89 30.35 29.15
C ASP A 18 37.09 30.09 27.86
N PRO A 19 37.70 30.20 26.66
CA PRO A 19 37.02 29.99 25.39
C PRO A 19 36.85 28.50 25.00
N ARG A 20 36.91 27.57 25.97
CA ARG A 20 36.90 26.12 25.74
C ARG A 20 35.90 25.32 26.58
N SER A 21 34.92 25.98 27.20
CA SER A 21 33.78 25.27 27.79
C SER A 21 32.76 24.88 26.71
N PRO A 22 32.37 23.60 26.58
CA PRO A 22 31.30 23.20 25.67
C PRO A 22 29.96 23.76 26.12
N SER A 23 29.13 24.19 25.17
CA SER A 23 27.77 24.67 25.43
C SER A 23 26.88 23.56 26.02
N PRO A 24 25.95 23.88 26.94
CA PRO A 24 24.93 22.93 27.35
C PRO A 24 24.00 22.59 26.16
N PRO A 25 23.45 21.37 26.08
CA PRO A 25 22.49 21.00 25.04
C PRO A 25 21.17 21.80 25.19
N PRO A 26 20.43 22.02 24.09
CA PRO A 26 19.13 22.68 24.15
C PRO A 26 18.11 21.81 24.89
N SER A 27 17.31 22.44 25.76
CA SER A 27 16.19 21.77 26.43
C SER A 27 15.13 21.35 25.41
N VAL A 28 14.76 20.06 25.44
CA VAL A 28 13.66 19.51 24.62
C VAL A 28 12.33 20.00 25.20
N PRO A 29 11.39 20.54 24.39
CA PRO A 29 10.05 20.87 24.87
C PRO A 29 9.21 19.61 25.13
N ASP A 30 8.29 19.69 26.09
CA ASP A 30 7.40 18.60 26.48
C ASP A 30 6.51 18.09 25.33
N PRO A 31 6.17 16.78 25.28
CA PRO A 31 5.34 16.21 24.23
C PRO A 31 3.89 16.71 24.31
N VAL A 32 3.39 17.21 23.17
CA VAL A 32 1.99 17.64 22.99
C VAL A 32 1.06 16.41 23.06
N PRO A 33 -0.05 16.45 23.83
CA PRO A 33 -0.98 15.32 23.90
C PRO A 33 -1.74 15.12 22.58
N ALA A 34 -1.81 13.87 22.13
CA ALA A 34 -2.48 13.48 20.88
C ALA A 34 -4.01 13.74 20.89
N PRO A 35 -4.61 14.06 19.73
CA PRO A 35 -6.05 14.27 19.62
C PRO A 35 -6.83 12.97 19.86
N ARG A 36 -7.97 13.07 20.55
CA ARG A 36 -8.86 11.94 20.82
C ARG A 36 -9.74 11.67 19.61
N HIS A 37 -9.60 10.50 18.99
CA HIS A 37 -10.55 10.04 17.98
C HIS A 37 -11.89 9.66 18.63
N SER A 38 -12.98 10.20 18.08
CA SER A 38 -14.35 9.82 18.43
C SER A 38 -14.72 8.49 17.76
N PRO A 39 -15.53 7.63 18.42
CA PRO A 39 -15.90 6.33 17.88
C PRO A 39 -16.98 6.43 16.78
N THR A 40 -16.77 5.69 15.69
CA THR A 40 -17.74 5.47 14.61
C THR A 40 -18.99 4.71 15.11
N PRO A 41 -20.21 5.08 14.71
CA PRO A 41 -21.41 4.32 15.05
C PRO A 41 -21.52 3.00 14.27
N ALA A 42 -21.96 1.94 14.95
CA ALA A 42 -22.13 0.61 14.36
C ALA A 42 -23.36 0.50 13.44
N PRO A 43 -23.34 -0.38 12.41
CA PRO A 43 -24.47 -0.59 11.52
C PRO A 43 -25.63 -1.31 12.24
N GLN A 44 -26.86 -0.84 12.03
CA GLN A 44 -28.05 -1.41 12.65
C GLN A 44 -28.52 -2.67 11.91
N SER A 45 -28.61 -3.78 12.65
CA SER A 45 -29.25 -5.01 12.17
C SER A 45 -30.76 -4.81 11.98
N ARG A 46 -31.26 -5.09 10.77
CA ARG A 46 -32.70 -5.16 10.49
C ARG A 46 -33.08 -6.55 9.99
N ALA A 47 -33.46 -7.42 10.92
CA ALA A 47 -34.12 -8.69 10.62
C ALA A 47 -35.61 -8.47 10.34
N GLN A 48 -36.10 -8.99 9.21
CA GLN A 48 -37.50 -9.20 8.80
C GLN A 48 -37.40 -10.16 7.60
N SER A 49 -37.38 -11.49 7.77
CA SER A 49 -38.52 -12.35 8.11
C SER A 49 -39.73 -12.10 7.20
N LEU A 50 -39.97 -13.00 6.24
CA LEU A 50 -41.25 -13.65 5.94
C LEU A 50 -41.12 -14.62 4.74
N ALA A 51 -41.67 -15.82 4.93
CA ALA A 51 -42.00 -16.83 3.91
C ALA A 51 -43.16 -17.67 4.51
N PRO A 52 -43.84 -18.58 3.77
CA PRO A 52 -43.82 -18.85 2.33
C PRO A 52 -45.24 -18.80 1.69
N THR A 53 -45.36 -19.06 0.38
CA THR A 53 -46.52 -19.79 -0.18
C THR A 53 -46.19 -20.43 -1.53
N SER A 54 -46.73 -21.63 -1.77
CA SER A 54 -46.53 -22.45 -2.98
C SER A 54 -47.72 -22.36 -3.94
N THR A 55 -47.52 -22.64 -5.24
CA THR A 55 -48.10 -23.79 -6.00
C THR A 55 -48.08 -23.55 -7.52
N SER A 56 -47.89 -24.63 -8.31
CA SER A 56 -48.26 -24.80 -9.75
C SER A 56 -47.61 -23.85 -10.78
N ASP A 57 -47.37 -24.14 -12.07
CA ASP A 57 -47.44 -25.32 -12.98
C ASP A 57 -46.71 -24.86 -14.29
N ASP A 58 -46.18 -25.64 -15.24
CA ASP A 58 -45.88 -27.09 -15.45
C ASP A 58 -44.99 -27.20 -16.75
N ALA A 59 -44.62 -28.42 -17.18
CA ALA A 59 -44.17 -28.83 -18.52
C ALA A 59 -42.70 -28.61 -19.03
N ASP A 60 -42.11 -29.76 -19.39
CA ASP A 60 -41.04 -30.10 -20.34
C ASP A 60 -40.49 -29.05 -21.34
N ASN A 61 -39.17 -29.09 -21.58
CA ASN A 61 -38.67 -29.61 -22.86
C ASN A 61 -37.22 -30.14 -22.80
N GLU A 62 -37.00 -31.31 -23.38
CA GLU A 62 -35.72 -31.98 -23.57
C GLU A 62 -35.17 -31.63 -24.96
N ALA A 63 -33.97 -31.05 -25.05
CA ALA A 63 -33.31 -30.77 -26.34
C ALA A 63 -31.80 -30.95 -26.24
N GLU A 64 -31.31 -31.94 -26.97
CA GLU A 64 -29.94 -32.45 -26.90
C GLU A 64 -29.09 -31.93 -28.08
N GLN A 65 -27.89 -31.43 -27.77
CA GLN A 65 -26.72 -31.32 -28.67
C GLN A 65 -26.78 -30.29 -29.84
N PRO A 66 -25.62 -29.85 -30.41
CA PRO A 66 -24.32 -30.52 -30.43
C PRO A 66 -23.13 -29.81 -29.75
N VAL A 67 -22.17 -30.66 -29.39
CA VAL A 67 -20.79 -30.30 -29.08
C VAL A 67 -20.09 -29.67 -30.30
N THR A 68 -19.47 -28.51 -30.11
CA THR A 68 -18.51 -27.93 -31.05
C THR A 68 -17.09 -28.38 -30.69
N GLU A 69 -16.33 -28.79 -31.71
CA GLU A 69 -14.94 -29.24 -31.56
C GLU A 69 -14.02 -28.14 -30.98
N PRO A 70 -12.91 -28.52 -30.29
CA PRO A 70 -11.97 -27.54 -29.76
C PRO A 70 -11.19 -26.90 -30.90
N ALA A 71 -11.51 -25.65 -31.22
CA ALA A 71 -10.65 -24.82 -32.06
C ALA A 71 -9.32 -24.58 -31.32
N THR A 72 -8.23 -25.02 -31.93
CA THR A 72 -6.87 -24.76 -31.45
C THR A 72 -6.55 -23.27 -31.62
N GLU A 73 -6.74 -22.47 -30.57
CA GLU A 73 -6.22 -21.10 -30.55
C GLU A 73 -4.73 -21.08 -30.15
N PRO A 74 -3.92 -20.19 -30.75
CA PRO A 74 -2.48 -20.22 -30.60
C PRO A 74 -2.04 -19.69 -29.24
N ALA A 75 -1.11 -20.40 -28.59
CA ALA A 75 -0.35 -19.81 -27.50
C ALA A 75 0.58 -18.72 -28.05
N THR A 76 0.44 -17.48 -27.57
CA THR A 76 1.50 -16.63 -26.94
C THR A 76 1.10 -15.15 -26.89
N GLU A 77 0.48 -14.73 -25.79
CA GLU A 77 0.60 -13.41 -25.16
C GLU A 77 0.62 -13.70 -23.64
N PRO A 78 1.58 -13.22 -22.83
CA PRO A 78 1.59 -13.49 -21.40
C PRO A 78 0.55 -12.61 -20.68
N ASP A 79 -0.66 -13.15 -20.47
CA ASP A 79 -1.84 -12.55 -19.82
C ASP A 79 -1.64 -11.15 -19.20
N ALA A 80 -1.71 -10.12 -20.03
CA ALA A 80 -1.82 -8.72 -19.58
C ALA A 80 -3.06 -8.53 -18.69
N GLN A 81 -4.19 -9.13 -19.10
CA GLN A 81 -5.46 -9.21 -18.36
C GLN A 81 -5.32 -9.72 -16.92
N SER A 82 -4.31 -10.54 -16.63
CA SER A 82 -4.11 -11.12 -15.29
C SER A 82 -3.28 -10.24 -14.36
N THR A 83 -2.57 -9.24 -14.89
CA THR A 83 -1.57 -8.46 -14.13
C THR A 83 -2.10 -7.07 -13.74
N ILE A 84 -2.89 -6.46 -14.61
CA ILE A 84 -3.58 -5.19 -14.38
C ILE A 84 -5.08 -5.42 -14.54
N ASP A 85 -5.86 -5.03 -13.52
CA ASP A 85 -7.29 -4.83 -13.61
C ASP A 85 -7.56 -3.59 -14.48
N ILE A 86 -7.95 -3.88 -15.73
CA ILE A 86 -8.24 -2.89 -16.76
C ILE A 86 -9.46 -2.04 -16.39
N GLU A 87 -10.45 -2.55 -15.64
CA GLU A 87 -11.62 -1.77 -15.22
C GLU A 87 -11.22 -0.71 -14.20
N THR A 88 -10.41 -1.07 -13.20
CA THR A 88 -9.84 -0.10 -12.25
C THR A 88 -8.89 0.86 -12.96
N PHE A 89 -8.08 0.41 -13.91
CA PHE A 89 -7.16 1.28 -14.65
C PHE A 89 -7.91 2.32 -15.50
N HIS A 90 -8.95 1.91 -16.25
CA HIS A 90 -9.78 2.84 -17.03
C HIS A 90 -10.48 3.90 -16.16
N GLN A 91 -10.93 3.54 -14.95
CA GLN A 91 -11.50 4.51 -14.00
C GLN A 91 -10.50 5.60 -13.57
N ILE A 92 -9.19 5.38 -13.72
CA ILE A 92 -8.15 6.37 -13.45
C ILE A 92 -7.88 7.23 -14.69
N LEU A 93 -7.95 6.65 -15.89
CA LEU A 93 -7.87 7.38 -17.16
C LEU A 93 -9.07 8.32 -17.34
N ASP A 94 -10.27 7.91 -16.91
CA ASP A 94 -11.49 8.73 -16.88
C ASP A 94 -11.37 9.99 -15.98
N LEU A 95 -10.28 10.13 -15.21
CA LEU A 95 -9.96 11.30 -14.37
C LEU A 95 -8.91 12.25 -14.99
N ASP A 96 -8.29 11.88 -16.12
CA ASP A 96 -7.44 12.80 -16.86
C ASP A 96 -8.29 13.92 -17.51
N GLU A 97 -7.76 15.15 -17.56
CA GLU A 97 -8.48 16.30 -18.14
C GLU A 97 -8.43 16.34 -19.67
N ASP A 98 -7.44 15.66 -20.27
CA ASP A 98 -7.19 15.53 -21.71
C ASP A 98 -6.39 14.25 -22.05
N ASP A 99 -6.12 14.02 -23.34
CA ASP A 99 -5.43 12.84 -23.86
C ASP A 99 -3.91 12.80 -23.52
N THR A 100 -3.37 13.74 -22.74
CA THR A 100 -1.94 13.69 -22.31
C THR A 100 -1.68 12.62 -21.26
N HIS A 101 -2.73 12.19 -20.55
CA HIS A 101 -2.69 11.26 -19.42
C HIS A 101 -1.81 11.72 -18.24
N ASP A 102 -1.57 13.01 -18.07
CA ASP A 102 -0.61 13.54 -17.08
C ASP A 102 -0.97 13.19 -15.62
N PHE A 103 -2.25 13.10 -15.26
CA PHE A 103 -2.68 12.74 -13.89
C PHE A 103 -2.49 11.24 -13.62
N SER A 104 -3.02 10.39 -14.49
CA SER A 104 -2.93 8.93 -14.36
C SER A 104 -1.47 8.45 -14.44
N ARG A 105 -0.69 9.04 -15.36
CA ARG A 105 0.77 8.85 -15.46
C ARG A 105 1.51 9.30 -14.20
N GLY A 106 1.18 10.49 -13.67
CA GLY A 106 1.74 10.99 -12.42
C GLY A 106 1.50 10.02 -11.24
N MET A 107 0.29 9.47 -11.15
CA MET A 107 -0.09 8.47 -10.16
C MET A 107 0.71 7.15 -10.31
N ALA A 108 0.90 6.67 -11.53
CA ALA A 108 1.70 5.47 -11.80
C ALA A 108 3.19 5.64 -11.44
N TRP A 109 3.81 6.78 -11.77
CA TRP A 109 5.21 7.05 -11.41
C TRP A 109 5.42 7.24 -9.90
N ALA A 110 4.43 7.82 -9.20
CA ALA A 110 4.42 7.89 -7.74
C ALA A 110 4.34 6.48 -7.12
N TYR A 111 3.50 5.59 -7.68
CA TYR A 111 3.43 4.19 -7.26
C TYR A 111 4.75 3.46 -7.45
N PHE A 112 5.44 3.57 -8.61
CA PHE A 112 6.74 2.91 -8.82
C PHE A 112 7.79 3.32 -7.77
N SER A 113 7.84 4.61 -7.46
CA SER A 113 8.76 5.17 -6.46
C SER A 113 8.45 4.65 -5.04
N GLN A 114 7.16 4.54 -4.71
CA GLN A 114 6.69 4.00 -3.44
C GLN A 114 6.95 2.49 -3.32
N ALA A 115 6.67 1.71 -4.37
CA ALA A 115 6.85 0.27 -4.41
C ALA A 115 8.33 -0.11 -4.24
N SER A 116 9.24 0.54 -4.98
CA SER A 116 10.70 0.36 -4.87
C SER A 116 11.22 0.58 -3.43
N THR A 117 10.77 1.68 -2.80
CA THR A 117 11.10 1.98 -1.40
C THR A 117 10.54 0.90 -0.46
N THR A 118 9.27 0.52 -0.65
CA THR A 118 8.56 -0.45 0.19
C THR A 118 9.18 -1.85 0.11
N PHE A 119 9.61 -2.29 -1.07
CA PHE A 119 10.30 -3.58 -1.23
C PHE A 119 11.66 -3.61 -0.52
N THR A 120 12.37 -2.48 -0.49
CA THR A 120 13.62 -2.35 0.28
C THR A 120 13.34 -2.49 1.77
N GLU A 121 12.34 -1.78 2.30
CA GLU A 121 11.92 -1.93 3.71
C GLU A 121 11.41 -3.35 4.04
N MET A 122 10.78 -4.04 3.08
CA MET A 122 10.34 -5.43 3.25
C MET A 122 11.53 -6.40 3.38
N ASP A 123 12.58 -6.23 2.58
CA ASP A 123 13.80 -7.05 2.67
C ASP A 123 14.55 -6.84 3.99
N GLU A 124 14.60 -5.60 4.46
CA GLU A 124 15.16 -5.25 5.77
C GLU A 124 14.35 -5.87 6.90
N ALA A 125 13.02 -5.72 6.88
CA ALA A 125 12.12 -6.30 7.86
C ALA A 125 12.16 -7.84 7.86
N PHE A 126 12.27 -8.47 6.69
CA PHE A 126 12.43 -9.92 6.56
C PHE A 126 13.76 -10.41 7.15
N SER A 127 14.85 -9.70 6.86
CA SER A 127 16.18 -9.98 7.41
C SER A 127 16.21 -9.83 8.94
N ALA A 128 15.49 -8.82 9.47
CA ALA A 128 15.29 -8.59 10.89
C ALA A 128 14.26 -9.55 11.54
N LYS A 129 13.51 -10.32 10.75
CA LYS A 129 12.40 -11.19 11.16
C LYS A 129 11.22 -10.43 11.82
N ASP A 130 11.02 -9.18 11.44
CA ASP A 130 9.97 -8.29 11.95
C ASP A 130 8.64 -8.53 11.22
N LEU A 131 7.90 -9.54 11.69
CA LEU A 131 6.58 -9.90 11.16
C LEU A 131 5.53 -8.77 11.27
N PRO A 132 5.45 -8.00 12.38
CA PRO A 132 4.60 -6.80 12.45
C PRO A 132 4.92 -5.73 11.38
N LYS A 133 6.20 -5.42 11.14
CA LYS A 133 6.61 -4.49 10.08
C LYS A 133 6.30 -5.04 8.69
N LEU A 134 6.56 -6.32 8.44
CA LEU A 134 6.17 -7.00 7.20
C LEU A 134 4.65 -6.91 6.95
N SER A 135 3.83 -7.12 7.98
CA SER A 135 2.37 -6.99 7.86
C SER A 135 1.94 -5.57 7.49
N SER A 136 2.54 -4.57 8.14
CA SER A 136 2.27 -3.15 7.89
C SER A 136 2.67 -2.73 6.47
N LEU A 137 3.84 -3.17 6.00
CA LEU A 137 4.32 -2.91 4.63
C LEU A 137 3.45 -3.62 3.58
N GLY A 138 3.04 -4.87 3.84
CA GLY A 138 2.11 -5.60 2.99
C GLY A 138 0.78 -4.87 2.87
N HIS A 139 0.20 -4.44 3.99
CA HIS A 139 -1.03 -3.64 4.00
C HIS A 139 -0.91 -2.33 3.21
N PHE A 140 0.20 -1.61 3.39
CA PHE A 140 0.46 -0.34 2.71
C PHE A 140 0.56 -0.50 1.19
N LEU A 141 1.40 -1.43 0.71
CA LEU A 141 1.59 -1.65 -0.72
C LEU A 141 0.38 -2.33 -1.38
N LYS A 142 -0.38 -3.15 -0.65
CA LYS A 142 -1.69 -3.66 -1.08
C LYS A 142 -2.64 -2.50 -1.43
N GLY A 143 -2.75 -1.51 -0.54
CA GLY A 143 -3.66 -0.37 -0.72
C GLY A 143 -3.34 0.46 -1.96
N SER A 144 -2.06 0.78 -2.19
CA SER A 144 -1.66 1.55 -3.37
C SER A 144 -1.66 0.73 -4.67
N SER A 145 -1.36 -0.57 -4.60
CA SER A 145 -1.49 -1.47 -5.76
C SER A 145 -2.95 -1.60 -6.20
N ALA A 146 -3.88 -1.78 -5.25
CA ALA A 146 -5.31 -1.82 -5.53
C ALA A 146 -5.82 -0.52 -6.18
N ALA A 147 -5.36 0.63 -5.70
CA ALA A 147 -5.75 1.94 -6.23
C ALA A 147 -5.28 2.20 -7.68
N LEU A 148 -4.34 1.41 -8.22
CA LEU A 148 -3.83 1.48 -9.60
C LEU A 148 -4.23 0.24 -10.43
N GLY A 149 -5.07 -0.66 -9.89
CA GLY A 149 -5.45 -1.90 -10.56
C GLY A 149 -4.34 -2.96 -10.63
N VAL A 150 -3.26 -2.87 -9.85
CA VAL A 150 -2.13 -3.82 -9.91
C VAL A 150 -2.45 -5.08 -9.09
N SER A 151 -3.39 -5.89 -9.59
CA SER A 151 -4.10 -6.92 -8.81
C SER A 151 -3.21 -8.05 -8.29
N LYS A 152 -2.19 -8.48 -9.06
CA LYS A 152 -1.25 -9.52 -8.59
C LYS A 152 -0.42 -9.05 -7.40
N VAL A 153 0.11 -7.83 -7.47
CA VAL A 153 0.89 -7.24 -6.36
C VAL A 153 -0.02 -7.04 -5.15
N GLN A 154 -1.25 -6.54 -5.35
CA GLN A 154 -2.26 -6.44 -4.29
C GLN A 154 -2.47 -7.78 -3.58
N ALA A 155 -2.70 -8.88 -4.31
CA ALA A 155 -2.95 -10.20 -3.75
C ALA A 155 -1.73 -10.78 -3.00
N SER A 156 -0.53 -10.69 -3.57
CA SER A 156 0.69 -11.13 -2.88
C SER A 156 1.01 -10.27 -1.64
N CYS A 157 0.74 -8.96 -1.69
CA CYS A 157 0.86 -8.07 -0.54
C CYS A 157 -0.18 -8.36 0.56
N GLU A 158 -1.39 -8.80 0.18
CA GLU A 158 -2.39 -9.31 1.12
C GLU A 158 -1.88 -10.58 1.82
N GLN A 159 -1.37 -11.57 1.10
CA GLN A 159 -0.78 -12.76 1.73
C GLN A 159 0.38 -12.41 2.70
N ILE A 160 1.25 -11.47 2.32
CA ILE A 160 2.30 -10.94 3.22
C ILE A 160 1.68 -10.25 4.46
N GLN A 161 0.58 -9.50 4.29
CA GLN A 161 -0.16 -8.88 5.39
C GLN A 161 -0.63 -9.93 6.40
N HIS A 162 -1.29 -11.01 5.96
CA HIS A 162 -1.85 -12.04 6.84
C HIS A 162 -0.76 -12.92 7.47
N TYR A 163 0.25 -13.36 6.72
CA TYR A 163 1.37 -14.12 7.29
C TYR A 163 2.16 -13.30 8.32
N GLY A 164 2.32 -11.99 8.11
CA GLY A 164 2.89 -11.08 9.11
C GLY A 164 2.05 -10.96 10.40
N GLN A 165 0.76 -11.28 10.36
CA GLN A 165 -0.14 -11.41 11.52
C GLN A 165 -0.18 -12.83 12.10
N LEU A 166 0.68 -13.73 11.63
CA LEU A 166 0.68 -15.16 11.97
C LEU A 166 -0.62 -15.88 11.56
N ARG A 167 -1.22 -15.51 10.42
CA ARG A 167 -2.45 -16.14 9.92
C ARG A 167 -2.31 -16.59 8.48
N ASP A 168 -2.77 -17.80 8.20
CA ASP A 168 -2.98 -18.32 6.86
C ASP A 168 -4.48 -18.44 6.63
N GLU A 169 -5.05 -17.51 5.85
CA GLU A 169 -6.48 -17.46 5.58
C GLU A 169 -6.93 -18.46 4.50
N GLU A 170 -6.01 -18.95 3.66
CA GLU A 170 -6.29 -19.99 2.65
C GLU A 170 -6.52 -21.34 3.33
N HIS A 171 -5.73 -21.66 4.35
CA HIS A 171 -5.85 -22.88 5.15
C HIS A 171 -6.65 -22.71 6.45
N ALA A 172 -7.06 -21.48 6.78
CA ALA A 172 -7.74 -21.09 8.02
C ALA A 172 -7.00 -21.53 9.30
N ILE A 173 -5.68 -21.32 9.35
CA ILE A 173 -4.82 -21.69 10.49
C ILE A 173 -4.00 -20.52 11.03
N ASP A 174 -3.73 -20.54 12.34
CA ASP A 174 -2.71 -19.69 12.95
C ASP A 174 -1.32 -20.31 12.74
N LEU A 175 -0.35 -19.46 12.37
CA LEU A 175 1.03 -19.84 12.07
C LEU A 175 1.94 -19.64 13.29
N GLN A 176 3.04 -20.40 13.33
CA GLN A 176 4.17 -20.07 14.19
C GLN A 176 5.14 -19.14 13.45
N PRO A 177 5.86 -18.23 14.14
CA PRO A 177 6.75 -17.25 13.48
C PRO A 177 7.75 -17.83 12.46
N PRO A 178 8.39 -19.00 12.70
CA PRO A 178 9.26 -19.61 11.69
C PRO A 178 8.52 -20.07 10.41
N ALA A 179 7.27 -20.51 10.54
CA ALA A 179 6.44 -20.95 9.41
C ALA A 179 5.97 -19.74 8.59
N ALA A 180 5.53 -18.66 9.24
CA ALA A 180 5.19 -17.42 8.57
C ALA A 180 6.37 -16.84 7.75
N LEU A 181 7.58 -16.81 8.33
CA LEU A 181 8.78 -16.39 7.60
C LEU A 181 9.12 -17.31 6.41
N ALA A 182 8.90 -18.62 6.55
CA ALA A 182 9.12 -19.57 5.46
C ALA A 182 8.16 -19.37 4.28
N LEU A 183 6.93 -18.89 4.53
CA LEU A 183 5.94 -18.54 3.50
C LEU A 183 6.19 -17.15 2.90
N ILE A 184 6.59 -16.16 3.72
CA ILE A 184 6.85 -14.78 3.26
C ILE A 184 8.08 -14.72 2.34
N GLY A 185 9.14 -15.49 2.59
CA GLY A 185 10.38 -15.44 1.79
C GLY A 185 10.16 -15.64 0.28
N PRO A 186 9.50 -16.73 -0.14
CA PRO A 186 9.09 -16.92 -1.54
C PRO A 186 8.14 -15.83 -2.06
N LEU A 187 7.20 -15.35 -1.24
CA LEU A 187 6.30 -14.26 -1.64
C LEU A 187 7.02 -12.95 -1.91
N LEU A 188 8.06 -12.59 -1.15
CA LEU A 188 8.87 -11.40 -1.42
C LEU A 188 9.61 -11.46 -2.76
N SER A 189 9.94 -12.66 -3.24
CA SER A 189 10.49 -12.85 -4.59
C SER A 189 9.40 -12.77 -5.65
N ARG A 190 8.24 -13.40 -5.41
CA ARG A 190 7.07 -13.41 -6.28
C ARG A 190 6.53 -11.98 -6.53
N VAL A 191 6.25 -11.24 -5.46
CA VAL A 191 5.62 -9.91 -5.53
C VAL A 191 6.47 -8.90 -6.30
N LYS A 192 7.80 -8.99 -6.22
CA LYS A 192 8.72 -8.14 -7.00
C LYS A 192 8.71 -8.50 -8.48
N SER A 193 8.55 -9.78 -8.83
CA SER A 193 8.40 -10.23 -10.23
C SER A 193 7.05 -9.80 -10.81
N GLU A 194 5.99 -9.88 -10.02
CA GLU A 194 4.64 -9.40 -10.39
C GLU A 194 4.64 -7.89 -10.58
N TYR A 195 5.28 -7.14 -9.67
CA TYR A 195 5.50 -5.70 -9.80
C TYR A 195 6.31 -5.35 -11.04
N ALA A 196 7.43 -6.03 -11.32
CA ALA A 196 8.24 -5.75 -12.51
C ALA A 196 7.46 -5.98 -13.82
N THR A 197 6.53 -6.95 -13.82
CA THR A 197 5.63 -7.20 -14.94
C THR A 197 4.61 -6.07 -15.10
N ALA A 198 4.01 -5.62 -13.99
CA ALA A 198 3.06 -4.50 -13.96
C ALA A 198 3.70 -3.16 -14.35
N GLU A 199 4.90 -2.87 -13.83
CA GLU A 199 5.67 -1.67 -14.16
C GLU A 199 6.04 -1.63 -15.64
N ALA A 200 6.47 -2.75 -16.22
CA ALA A 200 6.76 -2.85 -17.65
C ALA A 200 5.50 -2.64 -18.51
N TRP A 201 4.36 -3.22 -18.10
CA TRP A 201 3.09 -3.02 -18.80
C TRP A 201 2.64 -1.56 -18.76
N LEU A 202 2.61 -0.95 -17.57
CA LEU A 202 2.18 0.44 -17.37
C LEU A 202 3.07 1.41 -18.15
N LYS A 203 4.41 1.24 -18.08
CA LYS A 203 5.35 2.07 -18.85
C LYS A 203 5.09 1.96 -20.34
N LYS A 204 4.97 0.74 -20.87
CA LYS A 204 4.64 0.52 -22.29
C LYS A 204 3.31 1.16 -22.67
N TRP A 205 2.28 1.02 -21.85
CA TRP A 205 0.97 1.61 -22.12
C TRP A 205 1.05 3.14 -22.26
N TYR A 206 1.71 3.83 -21.30
CA TYR A 206 1.92 5.29 -21.37
C TYR A 206 2.93 5.72 -22.44
N GLU A 207 3.82 4.85 -22.91
CA GLU A 207 4.69 5.11 -24.07
C GLU A 207 3.90 5.01 -25.39
N ASP A 208 2.98 4.05 -25.51
CA ASP A 208 2.15 3.84 -26.69
C ASP A 208 0.97 4.86 -26.78
N HIS A 209 0.48 5.39 -25.65
CA HIS A 209 -0.73 6.24 -25.58
C HIS A 209 -0.48 7.67 -25.07
N GLY A 210 0.65 7.95 -24.39
CA GLY A 210 0.96 9.29 -23.84
C GLY A 210 1.49 10.27 -24.90
N GLY A 211 0.69 10.49 -25.94
CA GLY A 211 1.09 11.11 -27.20
C GLY A 211 1.73 12.49 -27.06
N LEU A 212 3.02 12.58 -27.40
CA LEU A 212 3.47 13.71 -28.19
C LEU A 212 2.78 13.57 -29.55
N GLY A 213 1.80 14.43 -29.82
CA GLY A 213 0.92 14.29 -30.98
C GLY A 213 1.71 14.11 -32.28
N GLU A 214 1.41 13.04 -33.01
CA GLU A 214 1.78 12.94 -34.42
C GLU A 214 0.96 14.01 -35.17
N GLU A 215 1.63 15.12 -35.50
CA GLU A 215 1.10 16.13 -36.42
C GLU A 215 0.96 15.49 -37.81
N ASP A 216 -0.23 14.96 -38.08
CA ASP A 216 -0.68 14.46 -39.39
C ASP A 216 -0.90 15.64 -40.36
N ASP A 217 0.17 16.35 -40.72
CA ASP A 217 0.21 17.41 -41.74
C ASP A 217 0.97 16.89 -42.98
N ALA A 218 0.20 16.38 -43.95
CA ALA A 218 0.66 15.83 -45.23
C ALA A 218 0.20 16.66 -46.44
#